data_AF-A0A6A0AUH9-F1
#
_entry.id   AF-A0A6A0AUH9-F1
#
_cell.length_a   1.000
_cell.length_b   1.000
_cell.length_c   1.000
_cell.angle_alpha   90.00
_cell.angle_beta   90.00
_cell.angle_gamma   90.00
#
_symmetry.space_group_name_H-M   'P 1'
#
loop_
_entity.id
_entity.type
_entity.pdbx_description
1 polymer ?
#
loop_
_entity_poly.entity_id
_entity_poly.type
_entity_poly.pdbx_seq_one_letter_code
_entity_poly.pdbx_strand_id
1 'polypeptide(L)' 'MGGFCNAPLAGYCTTNDDGNSVTYTVRARAFSPSGTVIDVRQTGEDATRTALAVCQALTRHGALDLAKAA' A
#
# COMPACT_ATOMS: atom_id res chain seq x y z
N MET A 1 4.06 9.07 0.11
CA MET A 1 3.56 8.70 1.45
C MET A 1 4.30 9.42 2.57
N GLY A 2 5.64 9.55 2.55
CA GLY A 2 6.37 10.22 3.64
C GLY A 2 6.31 9.47 4.97
N GLY A 3 6.07 8.16 4.93
CA GLY A 3 6.01 7.31 6.12
C GLY A 3 7.36 7.22 6.81
N PHE A 4 7.35 7.37 8.12
CA PHE A 4 8.45 7.14 9.05
C PHE A 4 8.14 5.89 9.89
N CYS A 5 9.12 5.32 10.59
CA CYS A 5 8.96 4.02 11.27
C CYS A 5 7.76 3.93 12.24
N ASN A 6 7.32 5.07 12.79
CA ASN A 6 6.18 5.15 13.72
C ASN A 6 4.86 5.57 13.04
N ALA A 7 4.84 5.75 11.72
CA ALA A 7 3.60 6.04 11.01
C ALA A 7 2.69 4.80 11.05
N PRO A 8 1.37 4.96 11.22
CA PRO A 8 0.40 3.85 11.22
C PRO A 8 0.14 3.36 9.79
N LEU A 9 1.22 2.98 9.10
CA LEU A 9 1.25 2.56 7.72
C LEU A 9 2.02 1.25 7.62
N ALA A 10 1.50 0.29 6.87
CA ALA A 10 2.19 -0.95 6.56
C ALA A 10 2.22 -1.18 5.05
N GLY A 11 3.35 -1.66 4.55
CA GLY A 11 3.53 -2.06 3.15
C GLY A 11 4.06 -3.49 3.06
N TYR A 12 3.56 -4.25 2.10
CA TYR A 12 4.02 -5.59 1.80
C TYR A 12 4.01 -5.83 0.29
N CYS A 13 5.02 -6.53 -0.21
CA CYS A 13 5.11 -6.90 -1.62
C CYS A 13 5.40 -8.39 -1.76
N THR A 14 4.75 -9.04 -2.71
CA THR A 14 5.03 -10.40 -3.13
C THR A 14 5.37 -10.40 -4.61
N THR A 15 6.51 -10.98 -4.98
CA THR A 15 6.82 -11.34 -6.36
C THR A 15 6.14 -12.67 -6.68
N ASN A 16 5.34 -12.71 -7.73
CA ASN A 16 4.75 -13.93 -8.26
C ASN A 16 5.42 -14.23 -9.59
N ASP A 17 5.96 -15.44 -9.72
CA ASP A 17 6.61 -15.95 -10.92
C ASP A 17 5.92 -17.25 -11.31
N ASP A 18 5.35 -17.30 -12.51
CA ASP A 18 4.69 -18.49 -13.07
C ASP A 18 5.56 -19.23 -14.09
N GLY A 19 6.82 -18.84 -14.24
CA GLY A 19 7.79 -19.38 -15.20
C GLY A 19 7.71 -18.77 -16.60
N ASN A 20 6.65 -18.01 -16.91
CA ASN A 20 6.48 -17.35 -18.20
C ASN A 20 6.33 -15.83 -18.07
N SER A 21 5.91 -15.35 -16.89
CA SER A 21 5.75 -13.96 -16.53
C SER A 21 6.03 -13.72 -15.04
N VAL A 22 6.54 -12.53 -14.73
CA VAL A 22 6.75 -12.06 -13.36
C VAL A 22 5.80 -10.91 -13.08
N THR A 23 5.06 -11.00 -11.99
CA THR A 23 4.19 -9.93 -11.48
C THR A 23 4.49 -9.61 -10.03
N TYR A 24 4.12 -8.42 -9.60
CA TYR A 24 4.33 -7.92 -8.25
C TYR A 24 2.99 -7.57 -7.64
N THR A 25 2.61 -8.28 -6.59
CA THR A 25 1.46 -7.95 -5.75
C THR A 25 1.91 -7.00 -4.65
N VAL A 26 1.53 -5.74 -4.72
CA VAL A 26 1.78 -4.74 -3.68
C VAL A 26 0.52 -4.55 -2.85
N ARG A 27 0.67 -4.54 -1.53
CA ARG A 27 -0.37 -4.23 -0.55
C ARG A 27 0.11 -3.10 0.35
N ALA A 28 -0.75 -2.13 0.60
CA ALA A 28 -0.52 -1.09 1.58
C ALA A 28 -1.75 -0.89 2.46
N ARG A 29 -1.51 -0.64 3.75
CA ARG A 29 -2.54 -0.43 4.75
C ARG A 29 -2.27 0.84 5.55
N ALA A 30 -3.33 1.56 5.89
CA ALA A 30 -3.31 2.66 6.83
C ALA A 30 -4.28 2.37 7.98
N PHE A 31 -3.87 2.69 9.20
CA PHE A 31 -4.60 2.39 10.42
C PHE A 31 -4.95 3.67 11.16
N SER A 32 -6.10 3.68 11.85
CA SER A 32 -6.43 4.68 12.86
C SER A 32 -6.40 4.05 14.26
N PRO A 33 -6.29 4.86 15.33
CA PRO A 33 -6.40 4.36 16.72
C PRO A 33 -7.77 3.74 17.01
N SER A 34 -8.81 4.19 16.29
CA SER A 34 -10.17 3.66 16.41
C SER A 34 -10.34 2.25 15.83
N GLY A 35 -9.31 1.71 15.15
CA GLY A 35 -9.36 0.39 14.50
C GLY A 35 -9.86 0.42 13.05
N THR A 36 -10.23 1.59 12.52
CA THR A 36 -10.53 1.75 11.08
C THR A 36 -9.26 1.52 10.25
N VAL A 37 -9.38 0.74 9.17
CA VAL A 37 -8.27 0.39 8.27
C VAL A 37 -8.65 0.70 6.82
N ILE A 38 -7.74 1.33 6.09
CA ILE A 38 -7.78 1.41 4.63
C ILE A 38 -6.77 0.39 4.10
N ASP A 39 -7.21 -0.53 3.25
CA ASP A 39 -6.40 -1.61 2.67
C ASP A 39 -6.48 -1.55 1.15
N VAL A 40 -5.32 -1.36 0.51
CA VAL A 40 -5.21 -1.31 -0.95
C VAL A 40 -4.25 -2.38 -1.41
N ARG A 41 -4.66 -3.15 -2.42
CA ARG A 41 -3.86 -4.18 -3.06
C ARG A 41 -3.95 -4.05 -4.58
N GLN A 42 -2.80 -4.18 -5.25
CA GLN A 42 -2.74 -4.23 -6.70
C GLN A 42 -1.64 -5.20 -7.16
N THR A 43 -1.84 -5.83 -8.31
CA THR A 43 -0.85 -6.67 -8.97
C THR A 43 -0.52 -6.07 -10.34
N GLY A 44 0.75 -6.07 -10.72
CA GLY A 44 1.20 -5.60 -12.03
C GLY A 44 2.60 -6.08 -12.37
N GLU A 45 3.00 -5.95 -13.63
CA GLU A 45 4.30 -6.45 -14.14
C GLU A 45 5.48 -5.52 -13.79
N ASP A 46 5.20 -4.25 -13.50
CA ASP A 46 6.20 -3.26 -13.08
C ASP A 46 6.02 -2.95 -11.59
N ALA A 47 6.99 -3.35 -10.78
CA ALA A 47 6.97 -3.16 -9.33
C ALA A 47 6.82 -1.69 -8.93
N THR A 48 7.52 -0.78 -9.61
CA THR A 48 7.54 0.64 -9.27
C THR A 48 6.20 1.30 -9.60
N ARG A 49 5.69 1.06 -10.81
CA ARG A 49 4.37 1.57 -11.23
C ARG A 49 3.25 1.01 -10.35
N THR A 50 3.32 -0.28 -10.01
CA THR A 50 2.33 -0.92 -9.14
C THR A 50 2.36 -0.33 -7.74
N ALA A 51 3.56 -0.13 -7.15
CA ALA A 51 3.69 0.50 -5.84
C ALA A 51 3.20 1.95 -5.82
N LEU A 52 3.49 2.73 -6.88
CA LEU A 52 3.00 4.09 -7.02
C LEU A 52 1.48 4.14 -7.10
N ALA A 53 0.87 3.26 -7.91
CA ALA A 53 -0.58 3.18 -8.06
C ALA A 53 -1.27 2.83 -6.73
N VAL A 54 -0.70 1.88 -5.97
CA VAL A 54 -1.17 1.55 -4.61
C VAL A 54 -1.07 2.75 -3.68
N CYS A 55 0.05 3.47 -3.65
CA CYS A 55 0.21 4.65 -2.80
C CYS A 55 -0.77 5.77 -3.16
N GLN A 56 -1.00 6.00 -4.45
CA GLN A 56 -1.98 7.00 -4.92
C GLN A 56 -3.40 6.60 -4.55
N ALA A 57 -3.77 5.32 -4.73
CA ALA A 57 -5.08 4.82 -4.33
C ALA A 57 -5.28 4.94 -2.80
N LEU A 58 -4.28 4.55 -2.02
CA LEU A 58 -4.32 4.66 -0.56
C LEU A 58 -4.49 6.13 -0.12
N THR A 59 -3.81 7.06 -0.79
CA THR A 59 -3.96 8.51 -0.55
C THR A 59 -5.36 9.00 -0.92
N ARG A 60 -5.91 8.61 -2.08
CA ARG A 60 -7.27 8.96 -2.51
C ARG A 60 -8.35 8.45 -1.55
N HIS A 61 -8.10 7.33 -0.88
CA HIS A 61 -9.00 6.79 0.13
C HIS A 61 -8.89 7.47 1.51
N GLY A 62 -8.06 8.52 1.64
CA GLY A 62 -7.96 9.31 2.87
C GLY A 62 -6.95 8.79 3.89
N ALA A 63 -6.02 7.92 3.49
CA ALA A 63 -5.03 7.35 4.41
C ALA A 63 -4.13 8.38 5.09
N LEU A 64 -3.88 9.53 4.45
CA LEU A 64 -3.10 10.60 5.06
C LEU A 64 -3.85 11.27 6.21
N ASP A 65 -5.16 11.43 6.08
CA ASP A 65 -6.00 12.01 7.13
C ASP A 65 -6.21 11.01 8.26
N LEU A 66 -6.40 9.73 7.90
CA LEU A 66 -6.49 8.62 8.85
C LEU A 66 -5.23 8.48 9.71
N ALA A 67 -4.05 8.63 9.10
CA ALA A 67 -2.76 8.51 9.79
C ALA A 67 -2.39 9.74 10.65
N LYS A 68 -2.96 10.92 10.37
CA LYS A 68 -2.79 12.13 11.20
C LYS A 68 -3.68 12.15 12.43
N ALA A 69 -4.82 11.44 12.37
CA ALA A 69 -5.71 11.25 13.51
C ALA A 69 -5.20 10.18 14.50
N ALA A 70 -3.96 9.70 14.30
CA ALA A 70 -3.33 8.63 15.07
C ALA A 70 -2.31 9.11 16.09
#